data_AF-A0A4R2DL51-F1
#
_entry.id   AF-A0A4R2DL51-F1
#
_cell.length_a   1.000
_cell.length_b   1.000
_cell.length_c   1.000
_cell.angle_alpha   90.00
_cell.angle_beta   90.00
_cell.angle_gamma   90.00
#
_symmetry.space_group_name_H-M   'P 1'
#
loop_
_entity.id
_entity.type
_entity.pdbx_description
1 polymer ?
#
loop_
_entity_poly.entity_id
_entity_poly.type
_entity_poly.pdbx_seq_one_letter_code
_entity_poly.pdbx_strand_id
1 'polypeptide(L)'
;MSTALLEREPGSSGSRPGTRSVPVVALALIALQVAIRGVLAFRGEFYWDDLILIGRAGTYPLSSPELLNYDHDGHLMPGAFAVASLGTWLAPMQWWPAAMTLVVAQLLASLAVLRLLWLILGPRRVLWGPLLFYLFSPLTLPAFAWWAAGLNSLPMQAALAWVAGDALQLARTGRRRHAVSGVVVALCALAFFEKSILVPLVAFATVALLYRVDGVVRPVRVAWQRARPLWLGSGVVLAVWAAWYTTVVASRFGVPPWSMVAGLTHHGLSYGLAPSLLGGPWQWDRWNPSPPWADPPMVLVVAAWVAVAGALVWSLRCRTRTGWVWIAATAYVCASLVAMISTRFGPETTYELAQTLRYFADSSVIVAVAAALILRSAERRTWGLRSRAVALACAVAFLVSSAWSTVTFARSWTDNPTGEYLATAKAALTEHPQDPVLDHPVSVWVLLPVTYPHNLVGSVFSSLPGRSDISDHTTALRVLDDRGALVPAELMPLRGVLPGPVPECGYAVADDVVTPLLLNEPAGDWEWTVELHYMAADDGAIDLGFPGRPSVSVPVTEGLGSVYVRIPGGGAALQVESATPGLNVCIGGGSMGVVVPS
;
A
#
# COMPACT_ATOMS: atom_id res chain seq x y z
N MET A 1 49.20 -24.99 65.92
CA MET A 1 49.87 -25.22 64.63
C MET A 1 48.84 -25.01 63.53
N SER A 2 49.04 -23.93 62.78
CA SER A 2 48.13 -23.38 61.78
C SER A 2 48.47 -23.95 60.40
N THR A 3 47.47 -24.35 59.61
CA THR A 3 47.62 -24.60 58.17
C THR A 3 46.62 -23.73 57.42
N ALA A 4 47.15 -22.68 56.79
CA ALA A 4 46.43 -21.78 55.91
C ALA A 4 46.36 -22.40 54.50
N LEU A 5 45.16 -22.52 53.95
CA LEU A 5 44.92 -22.77 52.53
C LEU A 5 44.40 -21.48 51.91
N LEU A 6 45.18 -20.97 50.96
CA LEU A 6 44.91 -19.77 50.18
C LEU A 6 43.69 -19.98 49.26
N GLU A 7 42.68 -19.14 49.45
CA GLU A 7 41.57 -18.90 48.53
C GLU A 7 42.08 -18.24 47.24
N ARG A 8 41.86 -18.90 46.10
CA ARG A 8 42.02 -18.31 44.77
C ARG A 8 40.70 -17.65 44.38
N GLU A 9 40.68 -16.32 44.36
CA GLU A 9 39.59 -15.57 43.72
C GLU A 9 39.53 -15.87 42.21
N PRO A 10 38.34 -16.10 41.63
CA PRO A 10 38.17 -16.12 40.18
C PRO A 10 38.15 -14.68 39.65
N GLY A 11 39.28 -14.28 39.06
CA GLY A 11 39.46 -13.01 38.39
C GLY A 11 38.40 -12.72 37.30
N SER A 12 38.06 -11.44 37.22
CA SER A 12 37.14 -10.79 36.29
C SER A 12 37.04 -11.41 34.89
N SER A 13 35.80 -11.64 34.46
CA SER A 13 35.44 -12.10 33.12
C SER A 13 35.65 -10.99 32.08
N GLY A 14 36.88 -10.88 31.56
CA GLY A 14 37.17 -10.08 30.38
C GLY A 14 36.35 -10.56 29.18
N SER A 15 35.36 -9.76 28.76
CA SER A 15 34.57 -10.01 27.55
C SER A 15 35.51 -10.11 26.33
N ARG A 16 35.53 -11.25 25.64
CA ARG A 16 36.35 -11.47 24.44
C ARG A 16 36.14 -10.33 23.40
N PRO A 17 37.19 -9.73 22.82
CA PRO A 17 37.10 -8.58 21.90
C PRO A 17 36.15 -8.76 20.70
N GLY A 18 35.87 -10.01 20.30
CA GLY A 18 35.02 -10.34 19.16
C GLY A 18 33.50 -10.28 19.37
N THR A 19 32.99 -10.16 20.61
CA THR A 19 31.53 -10.13 20.85
C THR A 19 30.93 -8.72 20.78
N ARG A 20 31.73 -7.68 21.07
CA ARG A 20 31.29 -6.28 21.00
C ARG A 20 31.15 -5.77 19.56
N SER A 21 31.88 -6.32 18.60
CA SER A 21 31.84 -5.88 17.19
C SER A 21 30.61 -6.35 16.42
N VAL A 22 29.98 -7.47 16.80
CA VAL A 22 28.79 -8.01 16.12
C VAL A 22 27.61 -7.02 16.10
N PRO A 23 27.17 -6.45 17.24
CA PRO A 23 26.07 -5.48 17.24
C PRO A 23 26.46 -4.17 16.54
N VAL A 24 27.72 -3.72 16.65
CA VAL A 24 28.19 -2.50 15.98
C VAL A 24 28.09 -2.64 14.45
N VAL A 25 28.56 -3.76 13.89
CA VAL A 25 28.44 -4.02 12.45
C VAL A 25 26.97 -4.13 12.05
N ALA A 26 26.13 -4.82 12.84
CA ALA A 26 24.70 -4.94 12.54
C ALA A 26 23.99 -3.57 12.51
N LEU A 27 24.28 -2.70 13.48
CA LEU A 27 23.73 -1.34 13.52
C LEU A 27 24.27 -0.46 12.38
N ALA A 28 25.55 -0.60 12.02
CA ALA A 28 26.11 0.09 10.86
C ALA A 28 25.45 -0.35 9.55
N LEU A 29 25.15 -1.64 9.38
CA LEU A 29 24.40 -2.15 8.23
C LEU A 29 22.97 -1.60 8.19
N ILE A 30 22.30 -1.51 9.35
CA ILE A 30 20.97 -0.89 9.43
C ILE A 30 21.05 0.60 9.07
N ALA A 31 22.01 1.34 9.61
CA ALA A 31 22.19 2.75 9.31
C ALA A 31 22.45 2.98 7.81
N LEU A 32 23.30 2.17 7.19
CA LEU A 32 23.55 2.21 5.75
C LEU A 32 22.28 1.92 4.94
N GLN A 33 21.52 0.92 5.34
CA GLN A 33 20.27 0.55 4.68
C GLN A 33 19.22 1.66 4.79
N VAL A 34 19.04 2.22 5.99
CA VAL A 34 18.12 3.33 6.25
C VAL A 34 18.53 4.56 5.46
N ALA A 35 19.82 4.83 5.30
CA ALA A 35 20.29 5.92 4.43
C ALA A 35 19.94 5.67 2.95
N ILE A 36 20.19 4.46 2.43
CA ILE A 36 19.83 4.10 1.04
C ILE A 36 18.32 4.21 0.81
N ARG A 37 17.53 3.67 1.75
CA ARG A 37 16.06 3.75 1.71
C ARG A 37 15.55 5.17 1.90
N GLY A 38 16.21 5.99 2.70
CA GLY A 38 15.93 7.41 2.85
C GLY A 38 16.13 8.17 1.54
N VAL A 39 17.25 7.94 0.85
CA VAL A 39 17.48 8.55 -0.48
C VAL A 39 16.39 8.12 -1.47
N LEU A 40 15.99 6.86 -1.47
CA LEU A 40 14.90 6.38 -2.33
C LEU A 40 13.56 7.04 -1.98
N ALA A 41 13.20 7.09 -0.69
CA ALA A 41 11.93 7.68 -0.24
C ALA A 41 11.87 9.18 -0.55
N PHE A 42 12.90 9.96 -0.22
CA PHE A 42 12.91 11.40 -0.44
C PHE A 42 13.07 11.85 -1.89
N ARG A 43 13.46 10.94 -2.79
CA ARG A 43 13.43 11.15 -4.24
C ARG A 43 12.15 10.65 -4.90
N GLY A 44 11.30 9.93 -4.15
CA GLY A 44 9.98 9.54 -4.59
C GLY A 44 9.00 10.70 -4.55
N GLU A 45 7.77 10.41 -4.97
CA GLU A 45 6.62 11.32 -4.96
C GLU A 45 5.37 10.50 -4.65
N PHE A 46 4.24 11.18 -4.43
CA PHE A 46 2.96 10.51 -4.28
C PHE A 46 2.64 9.65 -5.51
N TYR A 47 1.97 8.53 -5.24
CA TYR A 47 1.60 7.58 -6.25
C TYR A 47 0.25 6.91 -5.93
N TRP A 48 -0.66 6.95 -6.91
CA TRP A 48 -1.88 6.16 -6.93
C TRP A 48 -2.72 6.25 -5.64
N ASP A 49 -2.79 5.16 -4.85
CA ASP A 49 -3.53 5.08 -3.58
C ASP A 49 -3.13 6.16 -2.59
N ASP A 50 -1.91 6.69 -2.66
CA ASP A 50 -1.46 7.78 -1.82
C ASP A 50 -2.40 9.01 -1.95
N LEU A 51 -2.89 9.27 -3.16
CA LEU A 51 -3.83 10.36 -3.44
C LEU A 51 -5.22 10.08 -2.89
N ILE A 52 -5.65 8.81 -2.87
CA ILE A 52 -6.91 8.40 -2.24
C ILE A 52 -6.82 8.60 -0.73
N LEU A 53 -5.70 8.21 -0.12
CA LEU A 53 -5.46 8.38 1.32
C LEU A 53 -5.49 9.85 1.73
N ILE A 54 -4.81 10.72 0.98
CA ILE A 54 -4.76 12.16 1.24
C ILE A 54 -6.11 12.81 0.95
N GLY A 55 -6.75 12.44 -0.15
CA GLY A 55 -8.05 12.97 -0.53
C GLY A 55 -9.10 12.69 0.55
N ARG A 56 -9.19 11.46 1.03
CA ARG A 56 -10.08 11.10 2.14
C ARG A 56 -9.70 11.80 3.45
N ALA A 57 -8.40 11.92 3.75
CA ALA A 57 -7.92 12.64 4.93
C ALA A 57 -8.24 14.14 4.90
N GLY A 58 -8.33 14.76 3.72
CA GLY A 58 -8.76 16.14 3.56
C GLY A 58 -10.28 16.32 3.61
N THR A 59 -11.05 15.28 3.26
CA THR A 59 -12.52 15.32 3.27
C THR A 59 -13.11 15.01 4.64
N TYR A 60 -12.56 14.03 5.37
CA TYR A 60 -13.13 13.53 6.61
C TYR A 60 -12.23 13.82 7.83
N PRO A 61 -12.79 14.19 8.99
CA PRO A 61 -12.00 14.34 10.21
C PRO A 61 -11.45 12.98 10.67
N LEU A 62 -10.32 12.97 11.38
CA LEU A 62 -9.65 11.73 11.81
C LEU A 62 -10.55 10.76 12.60
N SER A 63 -11.50 11.28 13.38
CA SER A 63 -12.43 10.47 14.19
C SER A 63 -13.64 9.95 13.41
N SER A 64 -13.77 10.29 12.12
CA SER A 64 -14.90 9.91 11.28
C SER A 64 -14.94 8.39 11.05
N PRO A 65 -16.10 7.74 11.27
CA PRO A 65 -16.33 6.37 10.86
C PRO A 65 -16.17 6.19 9.34
N GLU A 66 -16.54 7.18 8.54
CA GLU A 66 -16.40 7.17 7.08
C GLU A 66 -14.93 7.07 6.64
N LEU A 67 -14.00 7.57 7.46
CA LEU A 67 -12.56 7.43 7.23
C LEU A 67 -12.00 6.12 7.78
N LEU A 68 -12.28 5.79 9.05
CA LEU A 68 -11.64 4.68 9.75
C LEU A 68 -12.27 3.30 9.43
N ASN A 69 -13.54 3.26 9.07
CA ASN A 69 -14.25 2.06 8.62
C ASN A 69 -14.41 2.04 7.10
N TYR A 70 -13.46 2.61 6.38
CA TYR A 70 -13.48 2.61 4.92
C TYR A 70 -12.97 1.28 4.36
N ASP A 71 -13.74 0.68 3.45
CA ASP A 71 -13.31 -0.45 2.63
C ASP A 71 -12.43 0.07 1.47
N HIS A 72 -11.11 0.08 1.67
CA HIS A 72 -10.14 0.49 0.65
C HIS A 72 -9.76 -0.71 -0.23
N ASP A 73 -10.60 -1.01 -1.21
CA ASP A 73 -10.40 -2.13 -2.14
C ASP A 73 -10.12 -3.46 -1.41
N GLY A 74 -10.90 -3.79 -0.38
CA GLY A 74 -10.73 -4.98 0.45
C GLY A 74 -9.77 -4.80 1.63
N HIS A 75 -9.17 -3.63 1.83
CA HIS A 75 -8.30 -3.33 2.96
C HIS A 75 -9.06 -2.59 4.07
N LEU A 76 -9.06 -3.16 5.28
CA LEU A 76 -9.44 -2.44 6.50
C LEU A 76 -8.17 -1.98 7.22
N MET A 77 -7.84 -0.70 7.06
CA MET A 77 -6.55 -0.13 7.51
C MET A 77 -6.69 1.20 8.28
N PRO A 78 -7.48 1.25 9.37
CA PRO A 78 -7.70 2.47 10.16
C PRO A 78 -6.41 3.12 10.66
N GLY A 79 -5.38 2.33 10.98
CA GLY A 79 -4.06 2.82 11.38
C GLY A 79 -3.33 3.52 10.23
N ALA A 80 -3.45 3.01 9.00
CA ALA A 80 -2.87 3.65 7.82
C ALA A 80 -3.56 4.99 7.53
N PHE A 81 -4.90 5.03 7.55
CA PHE A 81 -5.66 6.28 7.40
C PHE A 81 -5.36 7.29 8.51
N ALA A 82 -5.14 6.83 9.75
CA ALA A 82 -4.77 7.73 10.84
C ALA A 82 -3.40 8.39 10.62
N VAL A 83 -2.40 7.62 10.16
CA VAL A 83 -1.07 8.16 9.81
C VAL A 83 -1.17 9.10 8.60
N ALA A 84 -1.94 8.72 7.58
CA ALA A 84 -2.14 9.56 6.40
C ALA A 84 -2.82 10.89 6.75
N SER A 85 -3.81 10.86 7.64
CA SER A 85 -4.50 12.07 8.12
C SER A 85 -3.59 12.97 8.92
N LEU A 86 -2.76 12.41 9.81
CA LEU A 86 -1.78 13.20 10.55
C LEU A 86 -0.74 13.85 9.62
N GLY A 87 -0.27 13.10 8.60
CA GLY A 87 0.65 13.63 7.59
C GLY A 87 0.03 14.74 6.76
N THR A 88 -1.21 14.54 6.31
CA THR A 88 -2.00 15.50 5.53
C THR A 88 -2.29 16.77 6.33
N TRP A 89 -2.62 16.64 7.61
CA TRP A 89 -2.81 17.78 8.51
C TRP A 89 -1.50 18.56 8.75
N LEU A 90 -0.38 17.85 8.95
CA LEU A 90 0.91 18.46 9.27
C LEU A 90 1.51 19.23 8.09
N ALA A 91 1.41 18.68 6.89
CA ALA A 91 1.92 19.30 5.67
C ALA A 91 1.06 18.88 4.47
N PRO A 92 -0.07 19.56 4.22
CA PRO A 92 -1.00 19.21 3.15
C PRO A 92 -0.31 19.15 1.79
N MET A 93 -0.54 18.05 1.06
CA MET A 93 0.01 17.83 -0.28
C MET A 93 1.55 17.97 -0.38
N GLN A 94 2.27 17.74 0.71
CA GLN A 94 3.73 17.66 0.74
C GLN A 94 4.18 16.22 0.93
N TRP A 95 5.17 15.77 0.16
CA TRP A 95 5.64 14.37 0.17
C TRP A 95 6.48 14.00 1.41
N TRP A 96 7.21 14.95 1.99
CA TRP A 96 8.19 14.64 3.04
C TRP A 96 7.65 13.89 4.28
N PRO A 97 6.39 14.11 4.78
CA PRO A 97 5.86 13.34 5.90
C PRO A 97 5.69 11.86 5.54
N ALA A 98 5.18 11.57 4.33
CA ALA A 98 5.06 10.21 3.81
C ALA A 98 6.44 9.54 3.76
N ALA A 99 7.43 10.19 3.14
CA ALA A 99 8.82 9.72 3.11
C ALA A 99 9.38 9.46 4.53
N MET A 100 9.11 10.33 5.50
CA MET A 100 9.55 10.15 6.88
C MET A 100 8.90 8.95 7.56
N THR A 101 7.60 8.73 7.37
CA THR A 101 6.92 7.56 7.93
C THR A 101 7.51 6.25 7.39
N LEU A 102 7.85 6.19 6.10
CA LEU A 102 8.52 5.05 5.47
C LEU A 102 9.88 4.77 6.12
N VAL A 103 10.72 5.79 6.25
CA VAL A 103 12.07 5.67 6.83
C VAL A 103 12.02 5.23 8.29
N VAL A 104 11.13 5.82 9.10
CA VAL A 104 10.96 5.46 10.52
C VAL A 104 10.43 4.03 10.65
N ALA A 105 9.41 3.66 9.89
CA ALA A 105 8.84 2.31 9.93
C ALA A 105 9.86 1.25 9.46
N GLN A 106 10.68 1.55 8.44
CA GLN A 106 11.77 0.69 7.99
C GLN A 106 12.85 0.50 9.07
N LEU A 107 13.22 1.56 9.79
CA LEU A 107 14.15 1.47 10.92
C LEU A 107 13.59 0.56 12.02
N LEU A 108 12.32 0.75 12.40
CA LEU A 108 11.65 -0.09 13.40
C LEU A 108 11.60 -1.57 12.98
N ALA A 109 11.25 -1.85 11.72
CA ALA A 109 11.23 -3.20 11.18
C ALA A 109 12.63 -3.83 11.19
N SER A 110 13.66 -3.07 10.78
CA SER A 110 15.05 -3.52 10.78
C SER A 110 15.59 -3.84 12.17
N LEU A 111 15.26 -3.01 13.16
CA LEU A 111 15.62 -3.26 14.56
C LEU A 111 14.87 -4.47 15.14
N ALA A 112 13.59 -4.66 14.80
CA ALA A 112 12.81 -5.82 15.20
C ALA A 112 13.39 -7.13 14.62
N VAL A 113 13.76 -7.13 13.33
CA VAL A 113 14.42 -8.27 12.67
C VAL A 113 15.78 -8.55 13.32
N LEU A 114 16.63 -7.53 13.55
CA LEU A 114 17.90 -7.69 14.26
C LEU A 114 17.69 -8.32 15.64
N ARG A 115 16.72 -7.81 16.41
CA ARG A 115 16.37 -8.36 17.74
C ARG A 115 15.99 -9.83 17.64
N LEU A 116 15.13 -10.21 16.69
CA LEU A 116 14.72 -11.62 16.52
C LEU A 116 15.91 -12.51 16.12
N LEU A 117 16.70 -12.08 15.13
CA LEU A 117 17.89 -12.81 14.69
C LEU A 117 18.89 -12.99 15.83
N TRP A 118 19.06 -11.97 16.68
CA TRP A 118 19.89 -12.06 17.88
C TRP A 118 19.35 -13.08 18.88
N LEU A 119 18.03 -13.12 19.10
CA LEU A 119 17.40 -14.11 19.99
C LEU A 119 17.52 -15.55 19.46
N ILE A 120 17.58 -15.74 18.14
CA ILE A 120 17.76 -17.06 17.51
C ILE A 120 19.25 -17.44 17.50
N LEU A 121 20.13 -16.62 16.96
CA LEU A 121 21.53 -16.99 16.65
C LEU A 121 22.54 -16.61 17.74
N GLY A 122 22.20 -15.66 18.62
CA GLY A 122 23.10 -15.06 19.60
C GLY A 122 24.10 -14.07 18.97
N PRO A 123 25.10 -13.59 19.74
CA PRO A 123 26.10 -12.61 19.28
C PRO A 123 27.18 -13.26 18.39
N ARG A 124 26.77 -13.90 17.28
CA ARG A 124 27.66 -14.60 16.35
C ARG A 124 27.65 -13.91 14.99
N ARG A 125 28.80 -13.88 14.31
CA ARG A 125 28.94 -13.31 12.96
C ARG A 125 28.01 -13.93 11.91
N VAL A 126 27.56 -15.16 12.14
CA VAL A 126 26.57 -15.86 11.29
C VAL A 126 25.24 -15.09 11.19
N LEU A 127 24.91 -14.25 12.17
CA LEU A 127 23.74 -13.37 12.15
C LEU A 127 23.76 -12.38 10.96
N TRP A 128 24.95 -11.97 10.51
CA TRP A 128 25.07 -10.99 9.44
C TRP A 128 24.47 -11.48 8.12
N GLY A 129 24.50 -12.79 7.82
CA GLY A 129 23.94 -13.32 6.57
C GLY A 129 22.44 -13.04 6.42
N PRO A 130 21.58 -13.58 7.32
CA PRO A 130 20.14 -13.31 7.29
C PRO A 130 19.79 -11.82 7.44
N LEU A 131 20.58 -11.05 8.20
CA LEU A 131 20.37 -9.61 8.35
C LEU A 131 20.66 -8.87 7.04
N LEU A 132 21.80 -9.13 6.41
CA LEU A 132 22.17 -8.56 5.11
C LEU A 132 21.11 -8.86 4.05
N PHE A 133 20.61 -10.11 4.04
CA PHE A 133 19.52 -10.49 3.15
C PHE A 133 18.27 -9.63 3.37
N TYR A 134 17.77 -9.53 4.60
CA TYR A 134 16.58 -8.73 4.90
C TYR A 134 16.76 -7.24 4.53
N LEU A 135 17.91 -6.67 4.89
CA LEU A 135 18.20 -5.24 4.71
C LEU A 135 18.30 -4.85 3.23
N PHE A 136 18.97 -5.67 2.42
CA PHE A 136 19.34 -5.31 1.06
C PHE A 136 18.59 -6.11 -0.02
N SER A 137 17.66 -7.00 0.33
CA SER A 137 16.86 -7.70 -0.69
C SER A 137 15.98 -6.71 -1.46
N PRO A 138 15.95 -6.79 -2.81
CA PRO A 138 15.04 -5.99 -3.63
C PRO A 138 13.56 -6.37 -3.43
N LEU A 139 13.27 -7.51 -2.80
CA LEU A 139 11.91 -7.99 -2.54
C LEU A 139 11.03 -6.98 -1.80
N THR A 140 11.65 -6.11 -0.99
CA THR A 140 10.96 -5.07 -0.23
C THR A 140 10.98 -3.70 -0.89
N LEU A 141 11.60 -3.53 -2.07
CA LEU A 141 11.71 -2.21 -2.73
C LEU A 141 10.36 -1.65 -3.14
N PRO A 142 9.50 -2.37 -3.91
CA PRO A 142 8.25 -1.78 -4.39
C PRO A 142 7.29 -1.44 -3.24
N ALA A 143 7.14 -2.34 -2.27
CA ALA A 143 6.30 -2.09 -1.10
C ALA A 143 6.83 -0.99 -0.19
N PHE A 144 8.15 -0.72 -0.19
CA PHE A 144 8.71 0.39 0.59
C PHE A 144 8.56 1.73 -0.11
N ALA A 145 8.73 1.79 -1.43
CA ALA A 145 8.77 3.04 -2.17
C ALA A 145 7.38 3.67 -2.36
N TRP A 146 6.35 2.83 -2.52
CA TRP A 146 4.96 3.27 -2.55
C TRP A 146 4.41 3.44 -1.14
N TRP A 147 4.01 4.66 -0.77
CA TRP A 147 3.66 4.99 0.61
C TRP A 147 2.48 4.20 1.18
N ALA A 148 1.35 4.11 0.47
CA ALA A 148 0.19 3.31 0.90
C ALA A 148 0.56 1.83 1.11
N ALA A 149 1.34 1.25 0.20
CA ALA A 149 1.84 -0.12 0.37
C ALA A 149 2.81 -0.24 1.57
N GLY A 150 3.62 0.78 1.82
CA GLY A 150 4.58 0.84 2.93
C GLY A 150 3.91 0.98 4.29
N LEU A 151 2.83 1.74 4.39
CA LEU A 151 1.98 1.83 5.57
C LEU A 151 1.43 0.46 5.97
N ASN A 152 1.15 -0.42 5.01
CA ASN A 152 0.68 -1.78 5.27
C ASN A 152 1.85 -2.72 5.59
N SER A 153 2.87 -2.74 4.72
CA SER A 153 3.94 -3.74 4.74
C SER A 153 4.93 -3.55 5.89
N LEU A 154 5.34 -2.31 6.19
CA LEU A 154 6.41 -2.07 7.18
C LEU A 154 5.97 -2.39 8.62
N PRO A 155 4.77 -1.99 9.09
CA PRO A 155 4.26 -2.42 10.40
C PRO A 155 4.12 -3.94 10.48
N MET A 156 3.63 -4.59 9.42
CA MET A 156 3.52 -6.05 9.36
C MET A 156 4.90 -6.71 9.48
N GLN A 157 5.92 -6.25 8.74
CA GLN A 157 7.28 -6.78 8.82
C GLN A 157 7.88 -6.62 10.22
N ALA A 158 7.70 -5.45 10.84
CA ALA A 158 8.13 -5.21 12.22
C ALA A 158 7.43 -6.17 13.18
N ALA A 159 6.11 -6.36 13.03
CA ALA A 159 5.31 -7.23 13.89
C ALA A 159 5.66 -8.71 13.74
N LEU A 160 5.88 -9.20 12.51
CA LEU A 160 6.36 -10.58 12.26
C LEU A 160 7.61 -10.89 13.08
N ALA A 161 8.56 -9.95 13.11
CA ALA A 161 9.80 -10.12 13.86
C ALA A 161 9.62 -9.91 15.38
N TRP A 162 8.90 -8.85 15.77
CA TRP A 162 8.72 -8.46 17.17
C TRP A 162 7.93 -9.49 17.95
N VAL A 163 6.78 -9.93 17.43
CA VAL A 163 5.89 -10.89 18.10
C VAL A 163 6.56 -12.26 18.20
N ALA A 164 7.31 -12.70 17.18
CA ALA A 164 8.14 -13.89 17.27
C ALA A 164 9.23 -13.76 18.34
N GLY A 165 9.88 -12.60 18.45
CA GLY A 165 10.87 -12.31 19.48
C GLY A 165 10.29 -12.31 20.89
N ASP A 166 9.10 -11.75 21.07
CA ASP A 166 8.36 -11.78 22.33
C ASP A 166 7.86 -13.18 22.67
N ALA A 167 7.39 -13.97 21.71
CA ALA A 167 7.02 -15.36 21.92
C ALA A 167 8.22 -16.18 22.42
N LEU A 168 9.40 -15.97 21.84
CA LEU A 168 10.65 -16.59 22.30
C LEU A 168 11.03 -16.17 23.72
N GLN A 169 10.93 -14.87 24.03
CA GLN A 169 11.26 -14.38 25.36
C GLN A 169 10.25 -14.82 26.42
N LEU A 170 8.97 -14.85 26.08
CA LEU A 170 7.92 -15.40 26.93
C LEU A 170 8.21 -16.87 27.23
N ALA A 171 8.52 -17.66 26.21
CA ALA A 171 8.77 -19.09 26.36
C ALA A 171 10.08 -19.41 27.12
N ARG A 172 11.04 -18.47 27.15
CA ARG A 172 12.29 -18.57 27.91
C ARG A 172 12.16 -18.07 29.35
N THR A 173 11.44 -16.97 29.58
CA THR A 173 11.47 -16.23 30.85
C THR A 173 10.17 -16.32 31.66
N GLY A 174 9.05 -16.71 31.03
CA GLY A 174 7.72 -16.71 31.64
C GLY A 174 7.14 -15.32 31.95
N ARG A 175 7.85 -14.22 31.62
CA ARG A 175 7.43 -12.86 31.98
C ARG A 175 6.25 -12.39 31.13
N ARG A 176 5.11 -12.10 31.77
CA ARG A 176 3.85 -11.68 31.13
C ARG A 176 3.96 -10.46 30.21
N ARG A 177 4.92 -9.56 30.46
CA ARG A 177 5.16 -8.38 29.61
C ARG A 177 5.34 -8.73 28.12
N HIS A 178 5.92 -9.90 27.82
CA HIS A 178 6.13 -10.33 26.44
C HIS A 178 4.83 -10.82 25.79
N ALA A 179 3.91 -11.39 26.57
CA ALA A 179 2.57 -11.70 26.06
C ALA A 179 1.80 -10.40 25.75
N VAL A 180 1.80 -9.43 26.68
CA VAL A 180 1.12 -8.14 26.49
C VAL A 180 1.69 -7.39 25.29
N SER A 181 3.01 -7.22 25.25
CA SER A 181 3.70 -6.56 24.13
C SER A 181 3.41 -7.26 22.79
N GLY A 182 3.48 -8.59 22.74
CA GLY A 182 3.18 -9.33 21.51
C GLY A 182 1.73 -9.18 21.04
N VAL A 183 0.76 -9.19 21.96
CA VAL A 183 -0.67 -8.98 21.62
C VAL A 183 -0.91 -7.54 21.14
N VAL A 184 -0.35 -6.54 21.83
CA VAL A 184 -0.49 -5.13 21.44
C VAL A 184 0.12 -4.89 20.06
N VAL A 185 1.32 -5.39 19.80
CA VAL A 185 1.96 -5.24 18.48
C VAL A 185 1.19 -5.96 17.37
N ALA A 186 0.62 -7.14 17.64
CA ALA A 186 -0.24 -7.82 16.67
C ALA A 186 -1.52 -7.01 16.37
N LEU A 187 -2.16 -6.44 17.39
CA LEU A 187 -3.31 -5.54 17.22
C LEU A 187 -2.94 -4.29 16.41
N CYS A 188 -1.81 -3.66 16.73
CA CYS A 188 -1.32 -2.51 15.97
C CYS A 188 -1.12 -2.88 14.49
N ALA A 189 -0.45 -4.00 14.20
CA ALA A 189 -0.23 -4.42 12.81
C ALA A 189 -1.54 -4.72 12.05
N LEU A 190 -2.54 -5.29 12.72
CA LEU A 190 -3.88 -5.51 12.15
C LEU A 190 -4.63 -4.21 11.85
N ALA A 191 -4.33 -3.12 12.56
CA ALA A 191 -4.89 -1.81 12.24
C ALA A 191 -4.30 -1.22 10.95
N PHE A 192 -3.14 -1.70 10.48
CA PHE A 192 -2.54 -1.27 9.22
C PHE A 192 -2.81 -2.25 8.08
N PHE A 193 -2.88 -3.55 8.34
CA PHE A 193 -2.94 -4.53 7.25
C PHE A 193 -3.61 -5.83 7.68
N GLU A 194 -4.64 -6.27 6.95
CA GLU A 194 -5.36 -7.52 7.21
C GLU A 194 -4.46 -8.74 7.11
N LYS A 195 -3.44 -8.73 6.25
CA LYS A 195 -2.46 -9.83 6.14
C LYS A 195 -1.70 -10.07 7.46
N SER A 196 -1.72 -9.11 8.38
CA SER A 196 -1.16 -9.25 9.74
C SER A 196 -1.84 -10.32 10.60
N ILE A 197 -2.97 -10.90 10.17
CA ILE A 197 -3.52 -12.13 10.78
C ILE A 197 -2.50 -13.27 10.86
N LEU A 198 -1.49 -13.26 9.97
CA LEU A 198 -0.43 -14.25 9.94
C LEU A 198 0.63 -14.04 11.04
N VAL A 199 0.70 -12.86 11.68
CA VAL A 199 1.78 -12.52 12.64
C VAL A 199 1.84 -13.51 13.82
N PRO A 200 0.74 -13.80 14.54
CA PRO A 200 0.77 -14.77 15.63
C PRO A 200 1.08 -16.20 15.16
N LEU A 201 0.65 -16.56 13.94
CA LEU A 201 0.89 -17.88 13.35
C LEU A 201 2.37 -18.08 13.02
N VAL A 202 3.01 -17.07 12.42
CA VAL A 202 4.45 -17.07 12.13
C VAL A 202 5.26 -17.06 13.42
N ALA A 203 4.84 -16.30 14.44
CA ALA A 203 5.49 -16.32 15.75
C ALA A 203 5.44 -17.73 16.37
N PHE A 204 4.27 -18.38 16.35
CA PHE A 204 4.11 -19.76 16.81
C PHE A 204 5.02 -20.73 16.05
N ALA A 205 4.99 -20.66 14.71
CA ALA A 205 5.83 -21.49 13.84
C ALA A 205 7.32 -21.28 14.15
N THR A 206 7.76 -20.04 14.35
CA THR A 206 9.16 -19.71 14.68
C THR A 206 9.59 -20.37 15.99
N VAL A 207 8.78 -20.29 17.05
CA VAL A 207 9.09 -20.94 18.33
C VAL A 207 9.10 -22.47 18.21
N ALA A 208 8.09 -23.04 17.54
CA ALA A 208 7.99 -24.48 17.35
C ALA A 208 9.16 -25.03 16.51
N LEU A 209 9.53 -24.36 15.42
CA LEU A 209 10.66 -24.73 14.59
C LEU A 209 11.99 -24.56 15.33
N LEU A 210 12.13 -23.52 16.16
CA LEU A 210 13.30 -23.36 17.01
C LEU A 210 13.48 -24.56 17.95
N TYR A 211 12.42 -24.95 18.66
CA TYR A 211 12.43 -26.13 19.52
C TYR A 211 12.68 -27.42 18.77
N ARG A 212 12.12 -27.55 17.55
CA ARG A 212 12.35 -28.71 16.69
C ARG A 212 13.83 -28.82 16.34
N VAL A 213 14.44 -27.71 15.93
CA VAL A 213 15.85 -27.62 15.56
C VAL A 213 16.76 -27.89 16.77
N ASP A 214 16.42 -27.35 17.94
CA ASP A 214 17.12 -27.60 19.20
C ASP A 214 16.94 -29.03 19.74
N GLY A 215 16.01 -29.82 19.16
CA GLY A 215 15.82 -31.23 19.50
C GLY A 215 14.87 -31.54 20.63
N VAL A 216 14.00 -30.59 20.97
CA VAL A 216 12.89 -30.82 21.89
C VAL A 216 11.96 -31.89 21.32
N VAL A 217 11.57 -32.87 22.14
CA VAL A 217 10.79 -34.05 21.72
C VAL A 217 9.40 -33.68 21.17
N ARG A 218 8.68 -32.78 21.84
CA ARG A 218 7.33 -32.34 21.46
C ARG A 218 7.31 -30.83 21.19
N PRO A 219 7.97 -30.35 20.12
CA PRO A 219 8.27 -28.93 19.94
C PRO A 219 7.02 -28.06 19.83
N VAL A 220 5.99 -28.53 19.09
CA VAL A 220 4.71 -27.84 18.94
C VAL A 220 3.97 -27.71 20.28
N ARG A 221 3.88 -28.81 21.03
CA ARG A 221 3.22 -28.81 22.35
C ARG A 221 3.95 -27.90 23.34
N VAL A 222 5.28 -27.90 23.34
CA VAL A 222 6.07 -27.04 24.22
C VAL A 222 5.94 -25.57 23.82
N ALA A 223 5.95 -25.24 22.52
CA ALA A 223 5.70 -23.88 22.03
C ALA A 223 4.32 -23.36 22.44
N TRP A 224 3.29 -24.20 22.33
CA TRP A 224 1.94 -23.89 22.81
C TRP A 224 1.94 -23.62 24.33
N GLN A 225 2.46 -24.55 25.13
CA GLN A 225 2.40 -24.46 26.58
C GLN A 225 3.18 -23.27 27.13
N ARG A 226 4.37 -22.99 26.60
CA ARG A 226 5.28 -21.97 27.15
C ARG A 226 4.93 -20.53 26.77
N ALA A 227 4.15 -20.32 25.71
CA ALA A 227 3.70 -19.01 25.27
C ALA A 227 2.16 -18.90 25.20
N ARG A 228 1.44 -19.78 25.90
CA ARG A 228 -0.03 -19.86 25.89
C ARG A 228 -0.75 -18.51 26.08
N PRO A 229 -0.35 -17.61 27.00
CA PRO A 229 -1.02 -16.32 27.15
C PRO A 229 -0.99 -15.45 25.89
N LEU A 230 0.12 -15.48 25.12
CA LEU A 230 0.24 -14.75 23.86
C LEU A 230 -0.70 -15.33 22.80
N TRP A 231 -0.78 -16.66 22.70
CA TRP A 231 -1.64 -17.33 21.71
C TRP A 231 -3.11 -17.09 21.97
N LEU A 232 -3.54 -17.20 23.23
CA LEU A 232 -4.93 -16.93 23.61
C LEU A 232 -5.29 -15.47 23.42
N GLY A 233 -4.43 -14.53 23.85
CA GLY A 233 -4.67 -13.10 23.66
C GLY A 233 -4.73 -12.71 22.19
N SER A 234 -3.82 -13.26 21.36
CA SER A 234 -3.85 -13.04 19.92
C SER A 234 -5.10 -13.65 19.28
N GLY A 235 -5.54 -14.83 19.73
CA GLY A 235 -6.77 -15.46 19.26
C GLY A 235 -8.02 -14.62 19.52
N VAL A 236 -8.11 -13.99 20.69
CA VAL A 236 -9.19 -13.04 21.01
C VAL A 236 -9.14 -11.81 20.10
N VAL A 237 -7.95 -11.21 19.93
CA VAL A 237 -7.78 -10.07 19.02
C VAL A 237 -8.19 -10.42 17.59
N LEU A 238 -7.75 -11.58 17.09
CA LEU A 238 -8.10 -12.04 15.74
C LEU A 238 -9.61 -12.30 15.58
N ALA A 239 -10.26 -12.85 16.60
CA ALA A 239 -11.71 -13.07 16.56
C ALA A 239 -12.50 -11.76 16.52
N VAL A 240 -12.12 -10.78 17.35
CA VAL A 240 -12.74 -9.45 17.36
C VAL A 240 -12.49 -8.72 16.04
N TRP A 241 -11.24 -8.74 15.56
CA TRP A 241 -10.88 -8.12 14.29
C TRP A 241 -11.60 -8.77 13.11
N ALA A 242 -11.72 -10.10 13.08
CA ALA A 242 -12.44 -10.81 12.02
C ALA A 242 -13.93 -10.43 11.99
N ALA A 243 -14.58 -10.33 13.16
CA ALA A 243 -15.96 -9.86 13.24
C ALA A 243 -16.09 -8.44 12.67
N TRP A 244 -15.22 -7.51 13.08
CA TRP A 244 -15.21 -6.14 12.58
C TRP A 244 -14.96 -6.07 11.07
N TYR A 245 -13.97 -6.81 10.57
CA TYR A 245 -13.66 -6.89 9.14
C TYR A 245 -14.87 -7.34 8.33
N THR A 246 -15.57 -8.39 8.76
CA THR A 246 -16.75 -8.90 8.04
C THR A 246 -17.95 -7.96 8.06
N THR A 247 -18.00 -7.00 8.99
CA THR A 247 -19.06 -5.97 9.00
C THR A 247 -18.77 -4.77 8.11
N VAL A 248 -17.49 -4.54 7.77
CA VAL A 248 -17.05 -3.34 7.03
C VAL A 248 -16.70 -3.67 5.59
N VAL A 249 -15.92 -4.73 5.38
CA VAL A 249 -15.30 -5.02 4.09
C VAL A 249 -16.21 -5.92 3.25
N ALA A 250 -16.53 -5.46 2.05
CA ALA A 250 -17.24 -6.28 1.08
C ALA A 250 -16.33 -7.43 0.62
N SER A 251 -16.78 -8.67 0.82
CA SER A 251 -15.97 -9.84 0.48
C SER A 251 -15.78 -9.96 -1.03
N ARG A 252 -14.51 -9.90 -1.49
CA ARG A 252 -14.11 -10.11 -2.89
C ARG A 252 -13.38 -11.43 -3.13
N PHE A 253 -13.81 -12.50 -2.46
CA PHE A 253 -13.26 -13.83 -2.74
C PHE A 253 -13.92 -14.41 -3.99
N GLY A 254 -13.12 -14.65 -5.02
CA GLY A 254 -13.57 -15.36 -6.21
C GLY A 254 -12.79 -16.65 -6.45
N VAL A 255 -13.25 -17.46 -7.41
CA VAL A 255 -12.56 -18.66 -7.88
C VAL A 255 -11.94 -18.37 -9.24
N PRO A 256 -10.62 -18.12 -9.34
CA PRO A 256 -9.97 -17.83 -10.61
C PRO A 256 -9.88 -19.06 -11.51
N PRO A 257 -9.86 -18.87 -12.84
CA PRO A 257 -9.60 -19.97 -13.77
C PRO A 257 -8.18 -20.49 -13.57
N TRP A 258 -7.97 -21.78 -13.81
CA TRP A 258 -6.67 -22.44 -13.60
C TRP A 258 -5.53 -21.80 -14.39
N SER A 259 -5.79 -21.31 -15.61
CA SER A 259 -4.80 -20.58 -16.42
C SER A 259 -4.28 -19.34 -15.69
N MET A 260 -5.15 -18.61 -14.99
CA MET A 260 -4.78 -17.43 -14.21
C MET A 260 -4.02 -17.80 -12.94
N VAL A 261 -4.42 -18.88 -12.26
CA VAL A 261 -3.67 -19.42 -11.11
C VAL A 261 -2.25 -19.81 -11.52
N ALA A 262 -2.11 -20.57 -12.61
CA ALA A 262 -0.81 -21.01 -13.12
C ALA A 262 0.05 -19.82 -13.58
N GLY A 263 -0.55 -18.89 -14.34
CA GLY A 263 0.13 -17.69 -14.85
C GLY A 263 0.65 -16.79 -13.73
N LEU A 264 -0.20 -16.39 -12.79
CA LEU A 264 0.19 -15.53 -11.66
C LEU A 264 1.19 -16.23 -10.73
N THR A 265 1.06 -17.54 -10.53
CA THR A 265 2.04 -18.32 -9.74
C THR A 265 3.40 -18.33 -10.42
N HIS A 266 3.44 -18.60 -11.72
CA HIS A 266 4.69 -18.62 -12.47
C HIS A 266 5.36 -17.24 -12.47
N HIS A 267 4.62 -16.17 -12.77
CA HIS A 267 5.16 -14.81 -12.81
C HIS A 267 5.61 -14.35 -11.42
N GLY A 268 4.80 -14.58 -10.39
CA GLY A 268 5.14 -14.21 -9.01
C GLY A 268 6.35 -14.96 -8.46
N LEU A 269 6.52 -16.25 -8.78
CA LEU A 269 7.63 -17.05 -8.27
C LEU A 269 8.89 -16.96 -9.13
N SER A 270 8.80 -17.26 -10.42
CA SER A 270 9.95 -17.37 -11.31
C SER A 270 10.50 -16.02 -11.73
N TYR A 271 9.63 -15.03 -11.98
CA TYR A 271 10.06 -13.70 -12.38
C TYR A 271 10.11 -12.70 -11.21
N GLY A 272 9.38 -12.96 -10.14
CA GLY A 272 9.40 -12.12 -8.93
C GLY A 272 10.30 -12.65 -7.80
N LEU A 273 9.74 -13.54 -6.99
CA LEU A 273 10.30 -13.97 -5.71
C LEU A 273 11.69 -14.61 -5.86
N ALA A 274 11.87 -15.61 -6.72
CA ALA A 274 13.13 -16.36 -6.77
C ALA A 274 14.35 -15.49 -7.15
N PRO A 275 14.33 -14.68 -8.23
CA PRO A 275 15.40 -13.75 -8.56
C PRO A 275 15.77 -12.79 -7.42
N SER A 276 14.78 -12.33 -6.64
CA SER A 276 15.00 -11.44 -5.50
C SER A 276 15.81 -12.07 -4.36
N LEU A 277 15.84 -13.39 -4.28
CA LEU A 277 16.67 -14.13 -3.31
C LEU A 277 18.17 -13.99 -3.60
N LEU A 278 18.55 -13.66 -4.85
CA LEU A 278 19.92 -13.42 -5.29
C LEU A 278 20.24 -11.94 -5.49
N GLY A 279 19.39 -11.04 -4.98
CA GLY A 279 19.57 -9.59 -5.14
C GLY A 279 19.09 -9.05 -6.48
N GLY A 280 18.34 -9.82 -7.27
CA GLY A 280 17.64 -9.34 -8.46
C GLY A 280 16.21 -8.87 -8.19
N PRO A 281 15.40 -8.59 -9.22
CA PRO A 281 15.75 -8.55 -10.65
C PRO A 281 16.74 -7.43 -10.97
N TRP A 282 17.47 -7.51 -12.07
CA TRP A 282 18.42 -6.45 -12.49
C TRP A 282 17.80 -5.41 -13.42
N GLN A 283 16.54 -5.62 -13.81
CA GLN A 283 15.74 -4.72 -14.62
C GLN A 283 14.34 -4.66 -14.02
N TRP A 284 13.75 -3.48 -14.11
CA TRP A 284 12.41 -3.16 -13.64
C TRP A 284 11.73 -2.42 -14.76
N ASP A 285 10.62 -2.97 -15.24
CA ASP A 285 9.86 -2.39 -16.33
C ASP A 285 8.63 -1.66 -15.76
N ARG A 286 8.14 -0.68 -16.52
CA ARG A 286 7.05 0.20 -16.12
C ARG A 286 6.36 0.84 -17.33
N TRP A 287 5.04 0.87 -17.31
CA TRP A 287 4.22 1.82 -18.08
C TRP A 287 3.46 2.69 -17.10
N ASN A 288 3.40 4.01 -17.31
CA ASN A 288 2.63 4.88 -16.42
C ASN A 288 1.12 4.70 -16.65
N PRO A 289 0.28 4.71 -15.60
CA PRO A 289 0.58 4.90 -14.17
C PRO A 289 0.76 3.59 -13.37
N SER A 290 1.20 2.48 -13.96
CA SER A 290 1.49 1.22 -13.23
C SER A 290 2.73 1.34 -12.33
N PRO A 291 2.85 0.60 -11.21
CA PRO A 291 4.08 0.57 -10.43
C PRO A 291 5.13 -0.31 -11.14
N PRO A 292 6.44 -0.10 -10.91
CA PRO A 292 7.47 -0.96 -11.48
C PRO A 292 7.26 -2.44 -11.11
N TRP A 293 7.43 -3.34 -12.08
CA TRP A 293 7.43 -4.79 -11.86
C TRP A 293 8.76 -5.41 -12.25
N ALA A 294 9.02 -6.59 -11.69
CA ALA A 294 10.24 -7.34 -11.91
C ALA A 294 10.32 -7.94 -13.31
N ASP A 295 11.36 -7.59 -14.07
CA ASP A 295 11.69 -8.20 -15.37
C ASP A 295 13.11 -8.80 -15.37
N PRO A 296 13.32 -9.99 -14.77
CA PRO A 296 14.64 -10.60 -14.68
C PRO A 296 15.04 -11.29 -16.00
N PRO A 297 16.33 -11.23 -16.39
CA PRO A 297 16.82 -12.06 -17.49
C PRO A 297 16.73 -13.55 -17.11
N MET A 298 16.44 -14.41 -18.09
CA MET A 298 16.24 -15.85 -17.88
C MET A 298 17.41 -16.55 -17.15
N VAL A 299 18.65 -16.10 -17.39
CA VAL A 299 19.84 -16.62 -16.71
C VAL A 299 19.74 -16.45 -15.19
N LEU A 300 19.22 -15.30 -14.73
CA LEU A 300 19.02 -15.03 -13.31
C LEU A 300 17.90 -15.88 -12.72
N VAL A 301 16.81 -16.10 -13.47
CA VAL A 301 15.71 -17.00 -13.07
C VAL A 301 16.23 -18.42 -12.82
N VAL A 302 16.99 -18.96 -13.78
CA VAL A 302 17.59 -20.30 -13.68
C VAL A 302 18.59 -20.35 -12.52
N ALA A 303 19.48 -19.36 -12.41
CA ALA A 303 20.45 -19.29 -11.31
C ALA A 303 19.76 -19.23 -9.93
N ALA A 304 18.67 -18.49 -9.81
CA ALA A 304 17.89 -18.39 -8.58
C ALA A 304 17.26 -19.72 -8.17
N TRP A 305 16.61 -20.43 -9.10
CA TRP A 305 16.05 -21.75 -8.82
C TRP A 305 17.13 -22.78 -8.46
N VAL A 306 18.27 -22.75 -9.15
CA VAL A 306 19.44 -23.58 -8.82
C VAL A 306 19.96 -23.24 -7.42
N ALA A 307 20.03 -21.97 -7.04
CA ALA A 307 20.46 -21.55 -5.71
C ALA A 307 19.48 -21.99 -4.61
N VAL A 308 18.16 -21.86 -4.84
CA VAL A 308 17.12 -22.35 -3.90
C VAL A 308 17.22 -23.86 -3.73
N ALA A 309 17.29 -24.62 -4.82
CA ALA A 309 17.46 -26.07 -4.79
C ALA A 309 18.78 -26.47 -4.11
N GLY A 310 19.87 -25.77 -4.41
CA GLY A 310 21.17 -25.95 -3.79
C GLY A 310 21.15 -25.71 -2.28
N ALA A 311 20.50 -24.62 -1.83
CA ALA A 311 20.33 -24.31 -0.42
C ALA A 311 19.48 -25.37 0.31
N LEU A 312 18.40 -25.84 -0.33
CA LEU A 312 17.57 -26.93 0.18
C LEU A 312 18.41 -28.21 0.36
N VAL A 313 19.05 -28.68 -0.71
CA VAL A 313 19.88 -29.90 -0.69
C VAL A 313 21.03 -29.76 0.32
N TRP A 314 21.73 -28.63 0.33
CA TRP A 314 22.80 -28.35 1.29
C TRP A 314 22.28 -28.43 2.73
N SER A 315 21.18 -27.75 3.04
CA SER A 315 20.61 -27.74 4.39
C SER A 315 20.12 -29.13 4.82
N LEU A 316 19.52 -29.92 3.92
CA LEU A 316 19.05 -31.28 4.26
C LEU A 316 20.20 -32.27 4.46
N ARG A 317 21.32 -32.09 3.75
CA ARG A 317 22.51 -32.96 3.88
C ARG A 317 23.41 -32.57 5.04
N CYS A 318 23.66 -31.28 5.23
CA CYS A 318 24.66 -30.78 6.17
C CYS A 318 24.09 -30.41 7.54
N ARG A 319 22.78 -30.22 7.65
CA ARG A 319 22.11 -29.82 8.88
C ARG A 319 21.05 -30.84 9.30
N THR A 320 20.68 -30.79 10.57
CA THR A 320 19.65 -31.66 11.14
C THR A 320 18.30 -30.96 11.20
N ARG A 321 17.22 -31.70 10.91
CA ARG A 321 15.82 -31.31 11.20
C ARG A 321 15.35 -30.01 10.50
N THR A 322 15.96 -29.67 9.37
CA THR A 322 15.67 -28.45 8.59
C THR A 322 14.47 -28.58 7.64
N GLY A 323 14.01 -29.79 7.31
CA GLY A 323 12.91 -29.98 6.35
C GLY A 323 11.62 -29.25 6.71
N TRP A 324 11.25 -29.21 8.00
CA TRP A 324 10.07 -28.47 8.46
C TRP A 324 10.21 -26.95 8.33
N VAL A 325 11.44 -26.41 8.31
CA VAL A 325 11.68 -24.99 8.08
C VAL A 325 11.34 -24.62 6.63
N TRP A 326 11.74 -25.46 5.68
CA TRP A 326 11.38 -25.30 4.26
C TRP A 326 9.88 -25.42 4.03
N ILE A 327 9.23 -26.44 4.61
CA ILE A 327 7.77 -26.60 4.51
C ILE A 327 7.05 -25.35 5.01
N ALA A 328 7.43 -24.81 6.16
CA ALA A 328 6.81 -23.61 6.71
C ALA A 328 7.04 -22.36 5.85
N ALA A 329 8.26 -22.17 5.35
CA ALA A 329 8.58 -21.04 4.46
C ALA A 329 7.81 -21.12 3.14
N THR A 330 7.76 -22.30 2.51
CA THR A 330 6.98 -22.54 1.28
C THR A 330 5.49 -22.36 1.55
N ALA A 331 4.95 -22.87 2.66
CA ALA A 331 3.54 -22.70 3.01
C ALA A 331 3.16 -21.22 3.16
N TYR A 332 4.05 -20.39 3.71
CA TYR A 332 3.82 -18.95 3.83
C TYR A 332 3.78 -18.25 2.47
N VAL A 333 4.71 -18.59 1.57
CA VAL A 333 4.73 -18.07 0.20
C VAL A 333 3.46 -18.50 -0.55
N CYS A 334 3.06 -19.77 -0.43
CA CYS A 334 1.82 -20.26 -1.02
C CYS A 334 0.59 -19.54 -0.45
N ALA A 335 0.54 -19.28 0.87
CA ALA A 335 -0.56 -18.53 1.47
C ALA A 335 -0.63 -17.09 0.92
N SER A 336 0.53 -16.44 0.71
CA SER A 336 0.59 -15.11 0.08
C SER A 336 0.12 -15.13 -1.37
N LEU A 337 0.50 -16.15 -2.14
CA LEU A 337 0.03 -16.37 -3.51
C LEU A 337 -1.47 -16.58 -3.56
N VAL A 338 -2.01 -17.48 -2.74
CA VAL A 338 -3.44 -17.78 -2.68
C VAL A 338 -4.22 -16.52 -2.30
N ALA A 339 -3.76 -15.77 -1.29
CA ALA A 339 -4.40 -14.52 -0.90
C ALA A 339 -4.46 -13.52 -2.07
N MET A 340 -3.33 -13.27 -2.73
CA MET A 340 -3.26 -12.36 -3.89
C MET A 340 -4.16 -12.84 -5.03
N ILE A 341 -4.04 -14.12 -5.43
CA ILE A 341 -4.76 -14.68 -6.56
C ILE A 341 -6.27 -14.70 -6.31
N SER A 342 -6.71 -14.97 -5.08
CA SER A 342 -8.15 -15.07 -4.76
C SER A 342 -8.85 -13.72 -4.62
N THR A 343 -8.10 -12.62 -4.40
CA THR A 343 -8.69 -11.29 -4.14
C THR A 343 -8.38 -10.25 -5.22
N ARG A 344 -7.38 -10.48 -6.08
CA ARG A 344 -6.90 -9.51 -7.07
C ARG A 344 -7.03 -9.95 -8.52
N PHE A 345 -7.80 -11.01 -8.79
CA PHE A 345 -8.03 -11.48 -10.16
C PHE A 345 -9.32 -10.89 -10.75
N GLY A 346 -9.34 -10.77 -12.08
CA GLY A 346 -10.46 -10.30 -12.88
C GLY A 346 -10.20 -10.53 -14.37
N PRO A 347 -11.20 -10.32 -15.24
CA PRO A 347 -11.08 -10.56 -16.69
C PRO A 347 -9.89 -9.83 -17.33
N GLU A 348 -9.62 -8.62 -16.85
CA GLU A 348 -8.55 -7.73 -17.36
C GLU A 348 -7.26 -7.76 -16.51
N THR A 349 -7.13 -8.73 -15.58
CA THR A 349 -5.93 -8.82 -14.73
C THR A 349 -4.75 -9.37 -15.50
N THR A 350 -3.68 -8.60 -15.56
CA THR A 350 -2.42 -9.00 -16.21
C THR A 350 -1.53 -9.78 -15.24
N TYR A 351 -0.56 -10.55 -15.75
CA TYR A 351 0.31 -11.37 -14.91
C TYR A 351 1.39 -10.57 -14.18
N GLU A 352 1.73 -9.39 -14.70
CA GLU A 352 2.69 -8.43 -14.17
C GLU A 352 2.30 -7.97 -12.76
N LEU A 353 1.02 -8.04 -12.40
CA LEU A 353 0.53 -7.84 -11.04
C LEU A 353 1.35 -8.64 -10.01
N ALA A 354 1.65 -9.91 -10.31
CA ALA A 354 2.41 -10.79 -9.42
C ALA A 354 3.92 -10.44 -9.39
N GLN A 355 4.44 -9.76 -10.41
CA GLN A 355 5.84 -9.31 -10.52
C GLN A 355 6.10 -7.97 -9.80
N THR A 356 5.06 -7.24 -9.38
CA THR A 356 5.22 -6.00 -8.60
C THR A 356 5.86 -6.20 -7.22
N LEU A 357 6.08 -7.47 -6.80
CA LEU A 357 6.68 -7.92 -5.53
C LEU A 357 6.00 -7.47 -4.23
N ARG A 358 5.07 -6.52 -4.26
CA ARG A 358 4.43 -5.95 -3.06
C ARG A 358 3.70 -7.01 -2.21
N TYR A 359 3.17 -8.04 -2.85
CA TYR A 359 2.50 -9.18 -2.18
C TYR A 359 3.46 -10.15 -1.49
N PHE A 360 4.77 -10.03 -1.74
CA PHE A 360 5.82 -10.90 -1.22
C PHE A 360 6.81 -10.18 -0.31
N ALA A 361 6.67 -8.86 -0.09
CA ALA A 361 7.63 -8.06 0.67
C ALA A 361 7.89 -8.64 2.08
N ASP A 362 6.84 -9.10 2.75
CA ASP A 362 6.90 -9.77 4.07
C ASP A 362 7.64 -11.12 4.06
N SER A 363 7.77 -11.77 2.90
CA SER A 363 8.56 -13.00 2.76
C SER A 363 10.05 -12.77 2.99
N SER A 364 10.54 -11.52 2.90
CA SER A 364 11.91 -11.17 3.29
C SER A 364 12.20 -11.50 4.76
N VAL A 365 11.25 -11.23 5.66
CA VAL A 365 11.35 -11.59 7.09
C VAL A 365 11.32 -13.10 7.25
N ILE A 366 10.43 -13.79 6.53
CA ILE A 366 10.28 -15.25 6.62
C ILE A 366 11.53 -15.98 6.14
N VAL A 367 12.13 -15.56 5.02
CA VAL A 367 13.37 -16.13 4.51
C VAL A 367 14.53 -15.85 5.46
N ALA A 368 14.62 -14.65 6.06
CA ALA A 368 15.64 -14.35 7.06
C ALA A 368 15.50 -15.22 8.32
N VAL A 369 14.27 -15.42 8.81
CA VAL A 369 13.99 -16.31 9.94
C VAL A 369 14.29 -17.77 9.60
N ALA A 370 13.88 -18.24 8.41
CA ALA A 370 14.17 -19.59 7.92
C ALA A 370 15.68 -19.84 7.84
N ALA A 371 16.44 -18.89 7.27
CA ALA A 371 17.89 -18.94 7.21
C ALA A 371 18.51 -18.99 8.61
N ALA A 372 18.03 -18.17 9.56
CA ALA A 372 18.51 -18.21 10.94
C ALA A 372 18.22 -19.54 11.64
N LEU A 373 17.04 -20.13 11.44
CA LEU A 373 16.70 -21.45 12.00
C LEU A 373 17.57 -22.56 11.41
N ILE A 374 17.80 -22.54 10.09
CA ILE A 374 18.72 -23.47 9.41
C ILE A 374 20.15 -23.30 9.95
N LEU A 375 20.63 -22.06 10.12
CA LEU A 375 21.98 -21.77 10.61
C LEU A 375 22.15 -22.09 12.10
N ARG A 376 21.08 -22.06 12.91
CA ARG A 376 21.11 -22.52 14.31
C ARG A 376 21.17 -24.04 14.45
N SER A 377 20.65 -24.77 13.47
CA SER A 377 20.55 -26.22 13.55
C SER A 377 21.90 -26.91 13.67
N ALA A 378 21.92 -28.06 14.37
CA ALA A 378 23.15 -28.80 14.58
C ALA A 378 23.74 -29.28 13.25
N GLU A 379 25.05 -29.10 13.11
CA GLU A 379 25.82 -29.51 11.94
C GLU A 379 26.03 -31.03 11.94
N ARG A 380 25.78 -31.69 10.81
CA ARG A 380 26.13 -33.11 10.59
C ARG A 380 27.58 -33.27 10.11
N ARG A 381 28.15 -32.22 9.52
CA ARG A 381 29.50 -32.19 8.96
C ARG A 381 30.10 -30.81 9.22
N THR A 382 31.31 -30.75 9.74
CA THR A 382 32.04 -29.49 9.98
C THR A 382 32.71 -29.00 8.70
N TRP A 383 32.64 -27.69 8.44
CA TRP A 383 33.23 -27.07 7.24
C TRP A 383 34.39 -26.16 7.65
N GLY A 384 35.53 -26.30 6.98
CA GLY A 384 36.77 -25.55 7.26
C GLY A 384 36.78 -24.11 6.72
N LEU A 385 37.95 -23.45 6.78
CA LEU A 385 38.17 -22.03 6.44
C LEU A 385 37.66 -21.59 5.05
N ARG A 386 37.67 -22.48 4.04
CA ARG A 386 37.09 -22.22 2.69
C ARG A 386 35.62 -21.76 2.74
N SER A 387 34.86 -22.21 3.75
CA SER A 387 33.46 -21.80 3.92
C SER A 387 33.28 -20.32 4.21
N ARG A 388 34.26 -19.67 4.88
CA ARG A 388 34.19 -18.24 5.22
C ARG A 388 34.44 -17.36 4.01
N ALA A 389 35.41 -17.73 3.18
CA ALA A 389 35.71 -17.01 1.94
C ALA A 389 34.52 -17.08 0.97
N VAL A 390 33.91 -18.27 0.82
CA VAL A 390 32.69 -18.45 0.01
C VAL A 390 31.53 -17.62 0.57
N ALA A 391 31.29 -17.65 1.89
CA ALA A 391 30.24 -16.84 2.51
C ALA A 391 30.44 -15.34 2.29
N LEU A 392 31.68 -14.85 2.39
CA LEU A 392 32.02 -13.45 2.10
C LEU A 392 31.80 -13.13 0.61
N ALA A 393 32.25 -13.99 -0.30
CA ALA A 393 32.05 -13.81 -1.73
C ALA A 393 30.55 -13.77 -2.10
N CYS A 394 29.74 -14.68 -1.53
CA CYS A 394 28.29 -14.66 -1.70
C CYS A 394 27.66 -13.40 -1.12
N ALA A 395 28.11 -12.93 0.05
CA ALA A 395 27.61 -11.69 0.65
C ALA A 395 27.92 -10.47 -0.22
N VAL A 396 29.15 -10.36 -0.74
CA VAL A 396 29.57 -9.28 -1.64
C VAL A 396 28.79 -9.35 -2.96
N ALA A 397 28.68 -10.53 -3.57
CA ALA A 397 27.92 -10.72 -4.81
C ALA A 397 26.45 -10.36 -4.64
N PHE A 398 25.83 -10.78 -3.52
CA PHE A 398 24.46 -10.39 -3.18
C PHE A 398 24.33 -8.88 -3.01
N LEU A 399 25.23 -8.23 -2.27
CA LEU A 399 25.19 -6.77 -2.07
C LEU A 399 25.35 -6.00 -3.38
N VAL A 400 26.24 -6.41 -4.27
CA VAL A 400 26.44 -5.79 -5.59
C VAL A 400 25.20 -5.99 -6.46
N SER A 401 24.66 -7.21 -6.50
CA SER A 401 23.43 -7.56 -7.23
C SER A 401 22.24 -6.73 -6.74
N SER A 402 22.03 -6.69 -5.42
CA SER A 402 21.01 -5.89 -4.75
C SER A 402 21.15 -4.39 -4.98
N ALA A 403 22.38 -3.87 -4.91
CA ALA A 403 22.64 -2.46 -5.16
C ALA A 403 22.31 -2.09 -6.61
N TRP A 404 22.69 -2.94 -7.57
CA TRP A 404 22.31 -2.75 -8.97
C TRP A 404 20.79 -2.75 -9.16
N SER A 405 20.11 -3.76 -8.61
CA SER A 405 18.64 -3.85 -8.62
C SER A 405 17.99 -2.60 -8.02
N THR A 406 18.50 -2.12 -6.90
CA THR A 406 18.02 -0.91 -6.22
C THR A 406 18.19 0.34 -7.08
N VAL A 407 19.33 0.49 -7.77
CA VAL A 407 19.58 1.62 -8.67
C VAL A 407 18.62 1.57 -9.87
N THR A 408 18.43 0.41 -10.49
CA THR A 408 17.52 0.26 -11.63
C THR A 408 16.05 0.46 -11.22
N PHE A 409 15.66 -0.02 -10.03
CA PHE A 409 14.35 0.24 -9.46
C PHE A 409 14.14 1.73 -9.22
N ALA A 410 15.11 2.41 -8.60
CA ALA A 410 15.01 3.83 -8.32
C ALA A 410 14.80 4.67 -9.59
N ARG A 411 15.48 4.32 -10.69
CA ARG A 411 15.29 4.99 -11.99
C ARG A 411 13.87 4.81 -12.54
N SER A 412 13.35 3.58 -12.50
CA SER A 412 11.97 3.26 -12.93
C SER A 412 10.92 3.90 -12.00
N TRP A 413 11.20 3.99 -10.71
CA TRP A 413 10.31 4.61 -9.73
C TRP A 413 10.21 6.13 -9.91
N THR A 414 11.32 6.80 -10.20
CA THR A 414 11.34 8.25 -10.44
C THR A 414 10.68 8.68 -11.74
N ASP A 415 10.47 7.77 -12.70
CA ASP A 415 9.66 8.01 -13.89
C ASP A 415 8.17 8.02 -13.53
N ASN A 416 7.74 9.09 -12.84
CA ASN A 416 6.39 9.28 -12.31
C ASN A 416 5.92 10.73 -12.58
N PRO A 417 4.90 10.95 -13.45
CA PRO A 417 4.43 12.30 -13.77
C PRO A 417 3.67 12.98 -12.63
N THR A 418 3.26 12.22 -11.60
CA THR A 418 2.40 12.71 -10.51
C THR A 418 3.00 13.90 -9.76
N GLY A 419 4.31 13.89 -9.49
CA GLY A 419 4.95 14.98 -8.74
C GLY A 419 4.87 16.32 -9.46
N GLU A 420 5.21 16.33 -10.76
CA GLU A 420 5.14 17.53 -11.61
C GLU A 420 3.69 18.00 -11.82
N TYR A 421 2.78 17.06 -12.07
CA TYR A 421 1.35 17.34 -12.18
C TYR A 421 0.81 18.02 -10.92
N LEU A 422 1.08 17.44 -9.74
CA LEU A 422 0.59 17.99 -8.47
C LEU A 422 1.23 19.34 -8.17
N ALA A 423 2.50 19.56 -8.49
CA ALA A 423 3.15 20.86 -8.30
C ALA A 423 2.48 21.95 -9.15
N THR A 424 2.26 21.68 -10.43
CA THR A 424 1.62 22.60 -11.38
C THR A 424 0.17 22.88 -10.99
N ALA A 425 -0.60 21.82 -10.69
CA ALA A 425 -2.01 21.95 -10.30
C ALA A 425 -2.19 22.71 -8.98
N LYS A 426 -1.33 22.46 -7.98
CA LYS A 426 -1.34 23.25 -6.75
C LYS A 426 -1.12 24.73 -7.02
N ALA A 427 -0.12 25.06 -7.84
CA ALA A 427 0.16 26.45 -8.18
C ALA A 427 -1.05 27.09 -8.89
N ALA A 428 -1.57 26.44 -9.93
CA ALA A 428 -2.68 26.94 -10.73
C ALA A 428 -3.96 27.16 -9.90
N LEU A 429 -4.30 26.20 -9.03
CA LEU A 429 -5.49 26.30 -8.16
C LEU A 429 -5.34 27.36 -7.07
N THR A 430 -4.13 27.68 -6.62
CA THR A 430 -3.91 28.71 -5.57
C THR A 430 -3.66 30.11 -6.11
N GLU A 431 -3.25 30.23 -7.37
CA GLU A 431 -3.02 31.53 -8.03
C GLU A 431 -4.32 32.26 -8.34
N HIS A 432 -5.37 31.52 -8.70
CA HIS A 432 -6.69 32.05 -9.05
C HIS A 432 -7.81 31.46 -8.19
N PRO A 433 -7.81 31.67 -6.86
CA PRO A 433 -8.75 31.02 -5.95
C PRO A 433 -10.21 31.44 -6.16
N GLN A 434 -10.44 32.53 -6.88
CA GLN A 434 -11.78 33.04 -7.20
C GLN A 434 -12.37 32.42 -8.47
N ASP A 435 -11.56 31.74 -9.28
CA ASP A 435 -12.01 31.14 -10.53
C ASP A 435 -12.53 29.72 -10.20
N PRO A 436 -13.86 29.47 -10.31
CA PRO A 436 -14.41 28.15 -10.03
C PRO A 436 -13.93 27.13 -11.06
N VAL A 437 -13.65 25.91 -10.58
CA VAL A 437 -13.22 24.78 -11.41
C VAL A 437 -14.27 23.68 -11.32
N LEU A 438 -14.72 23.19 -12.49
CA LEU A 438 -15.62 22.05 -12.53
C LEU A 438 -14.93 20.83 -11.92
N ASP A 439 -15.58 20.08 -11.03
CA ASP A 439 -15.00 18.87 -10.46
C ASP A 439 -14.94 17.79 -11.53
N HIS A 440 -13.76 17.59 -12.13
CA HIS A 440 -13.52 16.63 -13.20
C HIS A 440 -12.45 15.62 -12.79
N PRO A 441 -12.30 14.50 -13.50
CA PRO A 441 -11.19 13.58 -13.29
C PRO A 441 -9.83 14.27 -13.48
N VAL A 442 -8.87 14.02 -12.59
CA VAL A 442 -7.45 14.32 -12.86
C VAL A 442 -6.94 13.50 -14.04
N SER A 443 -5.77 13.87 -14.56
CA SER A 443 -5.13 13.15 -15.67
C SER A 443 -5.06 11.63 -15.43
N VAL A 444 -5.34 10.87 -16.50
CA VAL A 444 -5.24 9.40 -16.53
C VAL A 444 -3.82 8.91 -16.19
N TRP A 445 -2.81 9.74 -16.44
CA TRP A 445 -1.41 9.45 -16.09
C TRP A 445 -1.11 9.56 -14.60
N VAL A 446 -2.05 10.09 -13.81
CA VAL A 446 -1.93 10.29 -12.36
C VAL A 446 -2.81 9.30 -11.60
N LEU A 447 -4.11 9.23 -11.93
CA LEU A 447 -5.06 8.37 -11.24
C LEU A 447 -6.19 7.92 -12.18
N LEU A 448 -6.34 6.60 -12.40
CA LEU A 448 -7.27 6.08 -13.40
C LEU A 448 -8.75 6.15 -12.96
N PRO A 449 -9.69 6.19 -13.93
CA PRO A 449 -11.14 6.19 -13.67
C PRO A 449 -11.67 5.04 -12.81
N VAL A 450 -10.97 3.90 -12.73
CA VAL A 450 -11.36 2.77 -11.87
C VAL A 450 -11.44 3.15 -10.38
N THR A 451 -10.82 4.27 -9.99
CA THR A 451 -10.79 4.76 -8.61
C THR A 451 -11.88 5.81 -8.32
N TYR A 452 -12.79 6.08 -9.27
CA TYR A 452 -13.91 6.99 -9.06
C TYR A 452 -14.68 6.68 -7.75
N PRO A 453 -15.05 7.68 -6.95
CA PRO A 453 -14.91 9.13 -7.18
C PRO A 453 -13.56 9.74 -6.71
N HIS A 454 -12.58 8.94 -6.32
CA HIS A 454 -11.32 9.46 -5.75
C HIS A 454 -10.38 10.08 -6.78
N ASN A 455 -10.62 9.86 -8.08
CA ASN A 455 -9.86 10.49 -9.16
C ASN A 455 -10.33 11.91 -9.49
N LEU A 456 -11.31 12.46 -8.78
CA LEU A 456 -11.80 13.82 -9.01
C LEU A 456 -10.85 14.88 -8.44
N VAL A 457 -10.75 16.06 -9.07
CA VAL A 457 -9.91 17.16 -8.60
C VAL A 457 -10.29 17.57 -7.17
N GLY A 458 -11.59 17.65 -6.87
CA GLY A 458 -12.11 17.97 -5.55
C GLY A 458 -11.72 16.96 -4.49
N SER A 459 -11.58 15.69 -4.87
CA SER A 459 -11.08 14.62 -4.00
C SER A 459 -9.57 14.72 -3.79
N VAL A 460 -8.78 14.75 -4.87
CA VAL A 460 -7.30 14.75 -4.81
C VAL A 460 -6.77 15.99 -4.09
N PHE A 461 -7.38 17.16 -4.31
CA PHE A 461 -6.96 18.44 -3.74
C PHE A 461 -7.82 18.87 -2.55
N SER A 462 -8.57 17.95 -1.93
CA SER A 462 -9.47 18.25 -0.79
C SER A 462 -8.75 18.95 0.38
N SER A 463 -7.49 18.59 0.62
CA SER A 463 -6.66 19.14 1.70
C SER A 463 -5.85 20.39 1.33
N LEU A 464 -5.87 20.83 0.06
CA LEU A 464 -5.06 21.97 -0.40
C LEU A 464 -5.67 23.29 0.12
N PRO A 465 -4.96 24.04 0.99
CA PRO A 465 -5.49 25.30 1.51
C PRO A 465 -5.48 26.40 0.44
N GLY A 466 -6.52 27.25 0.43
CA GLY A 466 -6.57 28.44 -0.42
C GLY A 466 -6.66 28.15 -1.91
N ARG A 467 -7.10 26.95 -2.29
CA ARG A 467 -7.38 26.59 -3.68
C ARG A 467 -8.67 27.24 -4.19
N SER A 468 -8.81 27.29 -5.52
CA SER A 468 -10.06 27.53 -6.23
C SER A 468 -11.19 26.67 -5.68
N ASP A 469 -12.40 27.23 -5.73
CA ASP A 469 -13.60 26.45 -5.49
C ASP A 469 -13.72 25.34 -6.55
N ILE A 470 -14.02 24.13 -6.09
CA ILE A 470 -14.19 22.97 -6.96
C ILE A 470 -15.60 22.47 -6.72
N SER A 471 -16.43 22.57 -7.76
CA SER A 471 -17.88 22.38 -7.69
C SER A 471 -18.37 21.51 -8.84
N ASP A 472 -19.54 20.89 -8.66
CA ASP A 472 -20.24 20.16 -9.70
C ASP A 472 -20.83 21.08 -10.79
N HIS A 473 -20.72 22.41 -10.64
CA HIS A 473 -21.13 23.37 -11.66
C HIS A 473 -20.14 24.54 -11.82
N THR A 474 -20.17 25.18 -12.98
CA THR A 474 -19.42 26.42 -13.25
C THR A 474 -20.06 27.21 -14.40
N THR A 475 -19.91 28.54 -14.41
CA THR A 475 -20.26 29.39 -15.56
C THR A 475 -19.09 29.56 -16.53
N ALA A 476 -17.86 29.25 -16.10
CA ALA A 476 -16.65 29.33 -16.91
C ALA A 476 -15.95 27.95 -16.93
N LEU A 477 -15.95 27.31 -18.09
CA LEU A 477 -15.42 25.96 -18.23
C LEU A 477 -13.89 25.99 -18.29
N ARG A 478 -13.27 25.47 -17.24
CA ARG A 478 -11.82 25.29 -17.13
C ARG A 478 -11.51 23.91 -16.54
N VAL A 479 -10.41 23.31 -16.98
CA VAL A 479 -9.95 22.00 -16.53
C VAL A 479 -8.45 22.01 -16.27
N LEU A 480 -7.97 21.02 -15.51
CA LEU A 480 -6.55 20.72 -15.41
C LEU A 480 -6.16 19.83 -16.59
N ASP A 481 -5.19 20.25 -17.39
CA ASP A 481 -4.65 19.43 -18.46
C ASP A 481 -3.77 18.27 -17.94
N ASP A 482 -3.20 17.47 -18.83
CA ASP A 482 -2.33 16.35 -18.46
C ASP A 482 -1.04 16.76 -17.71
N ARG A 483 -0.70 18.06 -17.71
CA ARG A 483 0.44 18.62 -16.96
C ARG A 483 0.00 19.29 -15.65
N GLY A 484 -1.29 19.33 -15.37
CA GLY A 484 -1.86 19.98 -14.20
C GLY A 484 -1.99 21.50 -14.37
N ALA A 485 -1.88 22.04 -15.58
CA ALA A 485 -2.13 23.46 -15.82
C ALA A 485 -3.64 23.72 -15.93
N LEU A 486 -4.12 24.80 -15.32
CA LEU A 486 -5.51 25.22 -15.46
C LEU A 486 -5.69 25.92 -16.82
N VAL A 487 -6.44 25.30 -17.71
CA VAL A 487 -6.67 25.76 -19.09
C VAL A 487 -8.17 25.96 -19.36
N PRO A 488 -8.54 26.83 -20.30
CA PRO A 488 -9.90 26.86 -20.82
C PRO A 488 -10.29 25.49 -21.39
N ALA A 489 -11.57 25.18 -21.31
CA ALA A 489 -12.11 23.94 -21.84
C ALA A 489 -13.39 24.20 -22.63
N GLU A 490 -13.70 23.27 -23.52
CA GLU A 490 -14.92 23.28 -24.32
C GLU A 490 -15.71 22.00 -24.06
N LEU A 491 -17.04 22.09 -24.16
CA LEU A 491 -17.92 20.94 -24.11
C LEU A 491 -18.00 20.34 -25.51
N MET A 492 -17.51 19.12 -25.69
CA MET A 492 -17.72 18.34 -26.91
C MET A 492 -19.12 17.71 -26.86
N PRO A 493 -20.10 18.22 -27.64
CA PRO A 493 -21.48 17.80 -27.51
C PRO A 493 -21.68 16.41 -28.08
N LEU A 494 -22.26 15.51 -27.27
CA LEU A 494 -22.64 14.15 -27.67
C LEU A 494 -24.17 14.00 -27.75
N ARG A 495 -24.90 14.84 -27.04
CA ARG A 495 -26.36 14.97 -27.03
C ARG A 495 -26.74 16.44 -27.05
N GLY A 496 -27.90 16.73 -27.61
CA GLY A 496 -28.53 18.06 -27.55
C GLY A 496 -29.70 18.03 -26.59
N VAL A 497 -29.82 19.05 -25.76
CA VAL A 497 -31.05 19.34 -25.02
C VAL A 497 -31.95 20.13 -25.98
N LEU A 498 -33.08 19.53 -26.35
CA LEU A 498 -33.98 20.10 -27.36
C LEU A 498 -34.57 21.44 -26.87
N PRO A 499 -34.91 22.37 -27.78
CA PRO A 499 -35.67 23.56 -27.38
C PRO A 499 -37.04 23.19 -26.80
N GLY A 500 -37.44 23.89 -25.74
CA GLY A 500 -38.73 23.64 -25.09
C GLY A 500 -39.94 24.20 -25.85
N PRO A 501 -41.16 23.78 -25.49
CA PRO A 501 -42.38 24.08 -26.25
C PRO A 501 -42.94 25.50 -26.04
N VAL A 502 -42.47 26.25 -25.04
CA VAL A 502 -42.98 27.59 -24.73
C VAL A 502 -42.28 28.62 -25.62
N PRO A 503 -43.02 29.38 -26.47
CA PRO A 503 -42.42 30.41 -27.32
C PRO A 503 -41.62 31.45 -26.50
N GLU A 504 -40.48 31.89 -27.02
CA GLU A 504 -39.56 32.87 -26.38
C GLU A 504 -38.94 32.45 -25.03
N CYS A 505 -39.33 31.30 -24.45
CA CYS A 505 -38.84 30.82 -23.16
C CYS A 505 -38.17 29.44 -23.25
N GLY A 506 -38.67 28.54 -24.10
CA GLY A 506 -38.26 27.14 -24.14
C GLY A 506 -39.01 26.32 -23.08
N TYR A 507 -38.32 25.91 -22.02
CA TYR A 507 -38.93 25.25 -20.87
C TYR A 507 -39.12 26.25 -19.72
N ALA A 508 -40.36 26.40 -19.25
CA ALA A 508 -40.65 27.19 -18.07
C ALA A 508 -40.47 26.34 -16.81
N VAL A 509 -39.49 26.70 -15.98
CA VAL A 509 -39.23 26.07 -14.68
C VAL A 509 -39.90 26.91 -13.60
N ALA A 510 -40.71 26.26 -12.78
CA ALA A 510 -41.49 26.86 -11.71
C ALA A 510 -41.38 26.02 -10.43
N ASP A 511 -41.84 26.60 -9.31
CA ASP A 511 -41.86 25.93 -8.01
C ASP A 511 -42.69 24.64 -8.02
N ASP A 512 -42.22 23.63 -7.29
CA ASP A 512 -42.88 22.34 -7.07
C ASP A 512 -43.28 21.57 -8.34
N VAL A 513 -42.73 21.94 -9.51
CA VAL A 513 -43.00 21.30 -10.79
C VAL A 513 -41.71 20.81 -11.44
N VAL A 514 -41.54 19.48 -11.47
CA VAL A 514 -40.45 18.84 -12.20
C VAL A 514 -40.69 18.95 -13.70
N THR A 515 -39.83 19.69 -14.38
CA THR A 515 -39.91 19.94 -15.81
C THR A 515 -38.95 19.01 -16.57
N PRO A 516 -39.43 18.20 -17.53
CA PRO A 516 -38.57 17.30 -18.30
C PRO A 516 -37.91 18.03 -19.48
N LEU A 517 -36.57 18.12 -19.46
CA LEU A 517 -35.78 18.62 -20.59
C LEU A 517 -35.47 17.44 -21.53
N LEU A 518 -36.06 17.41 -22.71
CA LEU A 518 -35.94 16.28 -23.63
C LEU A 518 -34.57 16.29 -24.33
N LEU A 519 -33.93 15.12 -24.37
CA LEU A 519 -32.71 14.93 -25.15
C LEU A 519 -33.07 14.50 -26.58
N ASN A 520 -32.25 14.91 -27.54
CA ASN A 520 -32.39 14.48 -28.93
C ASN A 520 -32.27 12.96 -29.10
N GLU A 521 -31.43 12.33 -28.28
CA GLU A 521 -31.27 10.89 -28.17
C GLU A 521 -31.04 10.49 -26.71
N PRO A 522 -31.43 9.27 -26.29
CA PRO A 522 -31.12 8.79 -24.95
C PRO A 522 -29.62 8.78 -24.66
N ALA A 523 -29.26 9.21 -23.45
CA ALA A 523 -27.92 9.10 -22.91
C ALA A 523 -27.72 7.79 -22.15
N GLY A 524 -26.52 7.21 -22.28
CA GLY A 524 -26.11 6.07 -21.45
C GLY A 524 -25.90 6.50 -20.00
N ASP A 525 -25.92 5.52 -19.09
CA ASP A 525 -25.64 5.78 -17.66
C ASP A 525 -24.15 6.10 -17.46
N TRP A 526 -23.84 7.38 -17.21
CA TRP A 526 -22.47 7.91 -17.09
C TRP A 526 -22.45 9.21 -16.26
N GLU A 527 -21.27 9.78 -16.03
CA GLU A 527 -21.09 11.14 -15.50
C GLU A 527 -21.02 12.15 -16.65
N TRP A 528 -22.11 12.87 -16.90
CA TRP A 528 -22.22 13.81 -18.01
C TRP A 528 -21.95 15.24 -17.58
N THR A 529 -21.41 16.07 -18.47
CA THR A 529 -21.46 17.53 -18.33
C THR A 529 -22.54 18.08 -19.25
N VAL A 530 -23.45 18.87 -18.68
CA VAL A 530 -24.55 19.53 -19.37
C VAL A 530 -24.30 21.02 -19.37
N GLU A 531 -24.29 21.62 -20.55
CA GLU A 531 -24.39 23.07 -20.75
C GLU A 531 -25.87 23.42 -20.88
N LEU A 532 -26.34 24.33 -20.02
CA LEU A 532 -27.69 24.89 -20.09
C LEU A 532 -27.63 26.40 -20.35
N HIS A 533 -28.43 26.85 -21.30
CA HIS A 533 -28.69 28.27 -21.51
C HIS A 533 -30.03 28.65 -20.87
N TYR A 534 -30.01 29.64 -19.99
CA TYR A 534 -31.17 30.06 -19.24
C TYR A 534 -31.39 31.57 -19.27
N MET A 535 -32.60 31.98 -18.91
CA MET A 535 -32.98 33.34 -18.59
C MET A 535 -33.73 33.31 -17.26
N ALA A 536 -33.17 33.90 -16.20
CA ALA A 536 -33.77 33.92 -14.87
C ALA A 536 -34.36 35.30 -14.56
N ALA A 537 -35.52 35.33 -13.91
CA ALA A 537 -36.18 36.58 -13.50
C ALA A 537 -35.48 37.27 -12.30
N ASP A 538 -34.83 36.49 -11.44
CA ASP A 538 -34.13 36.92 -10.24
C ASP A 538 -32.95 35.96 -9.98
N ASP A 539 -32.03 36.32 -9.08
CA ASP A 539 -31.02 35.39 -8.57
C ASP A 539 -31.68 34.25 -7.79
N GLY A 540 -31.21 33.01 -8.01
CA GLY A 540 -31.75 31.84 -7.32
C GLY A 540 -30.99 30.56 -7.64
N ALA A 541 -31.65 29.42 -7.51
CA ALA A 541 -31.08 28.12 -7.84
C ALA A 541 -32.12 27.17 -8.47
N ILE A 542 -31.64 26.29 -9.34
CA ILE A 542 -32.39 25.20 -9.95
C ILE A 542 -31.73 23.87 -9.59
N ASP A 543 -32.53 22.83 -9.39
CA ASP A 543 -32.03 21.47 -9.21
C ASP A 543 -32.11 20.72 -10.52
N LEU A 544 -30.98 20.19 -11.00
CA LEU A 544 -30.84 19.49 -12.29
C LEU A 544 -30.34 18.06 -12.07
N GLY A 545 -30.97 17.07 -12.72
CA GLY A 545 -30.48 15.70 -12.68
C GLY A 545 -31.21 14.75 -13.64
N PHE A 546 -30.81 13.48 -13.64
CA PHE A 546 -31.58 12.42 -14.31
C PHE A 546 -32.65 11.85 -13.36
N PRO A 547 -33.79 11.36 -13.90
CA PRO A 547 -34.80 10.68 -13.09
C PRO A 547 -34.21 9.55 -12.23
N GLY A 548 -34.48 9.59 -10.92
CA GLY A 548 -34.02 8.55 -9.98
C GLY A 548 -32.54 8.63 -9.59
N ARG A 549 -31.82 9.69 -10.00
CA ARG A 549 -30.45 10.01 -9.57
C ARG A 549 -30.46 11.28 -8.68
N PRO A 550 -29.41 11.50 -7.87
CA PRO A 550 -29.25 12.77 -7.17
C PRO A 550 -29.23 13.94 -8.15
N SER A 551 -29.99 14.99 -7.85
CA SER A 551 -29.90 16.28 -8.54
C SER A 551 -28.74 17.11 -7.98
N VAL A 552 -28.23 18.01 -8.82
CA VAL A 552 -27.24 19.02 -8.46
C VAL A 552 -27.95 20.36 -8.40
N SER A 553 -27.78 21.09 -7.29
CA SER A 553 -28.30 22.44 -7.14
C SER A 553 -27.37 23.44 -7.80
N VAL A 554 -27.91 24.24 -8.71
CA VAL A 554 -27.17 25.10 -9.62
C VAL A 554 -27.64 26.53 -9.44
N PRO A 555 -26.77 27.47 -9.04
CA PRO A 555 -27.12 28.87 -8.95
C PRO A 555 -27.37 29.44 -10.35
N VAL A 556 -28.41 30.26 -10.44
CA VAL A 556 -28.74 31.07 -11.62
C VAL A 556 -28.72 32.53 -11.22
N THR A 557 -28.20 33.38 -12.10
CA THR A 557 -28.16 34.84 -11.90
C THR A 557 -29.23 35.51 -12.75
N GLU A 558 -29.80 36.62 -12.28
CA GLU A 558 -30.79 37.40 -13.03
C GLU A 558 -30.31 37.68 -14.47
N GLY A 559 -31.20 37.48 -15.44
CA GLY A 559 -30.93 37.69 -16.86
C GLY A 559 -30.48 36.45 -17.61
N LEU A 560 -29.89 36.66 -18.79
CA LEU A 560 -29.42 35.59 -19.68
C LEU A 560 -28.10 35.03 -19.15
N GLY A 561 -28.03 33.71 -18.99
CA GLY A 561 -26.84 33.03 -18.52
C GLY A 561 -26.61 31.67 -19.17
N SER A 562 -25.40 31.15 -18.98
CA SER A 562 -25.03 29.79 -19.32
C SER A 562 -24.34 29.14 -18.13
N VAL A 563 -24.63 27.88 -17.87
CA VAL A 563 -24.00 27.11 -16.80
C VAL A 563 -23.67 25.71 -17.27
N TYR A 564 -22.51 25.21 -16.85
CA TYR A 564 -22.07 23.85 -17.03
C TYR A 564 -22.29 23.10 -15.73
N VAL A 565 -22.91 21.93 -15.80
CA VAL A 565 -23.30 21.14 -14.63
C VAL A 565 -22.90 19.69 -14.88
N ARG A 566 -22.21 19.08 -13.93
CA ARG A 566 -21.81 17.68 -13.98
C ARG A 566 -22.81 16.84 -13.20
N ILE A 567 -23.44 15.88 -13.87
CA ILE A 567 -24.52 15.08 -13.30
C ILE A 567 -24.35 13.58 -13.60
N PRO A 568 -24.61 12.69 -12.63
CA PRO A 568 -24.67 11.26 -12.85
C PRO A 568 -26.01 10.85 -13.48
N GLY A 569 -25.99 9.90 -14.40
CA GLY A 569 -27.17 9.20 -14.86
C GLY A 569 -27.24 8.98 -16.36
N GLY A 570 -28.44 8.63 -16.82
CA GLY A 570 -28.75 8.41 -18.22
C GLY A 570 -30.26 8.30 -18.42
N GLY A 571 -30.70 8.39 -19.67
CA GLY A 571 -32.12 8.40 -20.03
C GLY A 571 -32.44 9.32 -21.20
N ALA A 572 -33.72 9.49 -21.48
CA ALA A 572 -34.21 10.31 -22.60
C ALA A 572 -34.48 11.77 -22.23
N ALA A 573 -34.45 12.12 -20.95
CA ALA A 573 -34.71 13.47 -20.47
C ALA A 573 -33.97 13.76 -19.16
N LEU A 574 -33.58 15.01 -18.98
CA LEU A 574 -33.18 15.58 -17.69
C LEU A 574 -34.42 16.06 -16.95
N GLN A 575 -34.33 16.15 -15.63
CA GLN A 575 -35.32 16.76 -14.76
C GLN A 575 -34.74 18.06 -14.21
N VAL A 576 -35.52 19.11 -14.28
CA VAL A 576 -35.19 20.39 -13.67
C VAL A 576 -36.37 20.90 -12.85
N GLU A 577 -36.08 21.44 -11.67
CA GLU A 577 -37.05 22.09 -10.80
C GLU A 577 -36.44 23.35 -10.16
N SER A 578 -37.30 24.28 -9.75
CA SER A 578 -36.85 25.45 -9.00
C SER A 578 -36.52 25.05 -7.56
N ALA A 579 -35.29 25.34 -7.11
CA ALA A 579 -34.90 25.17 -5.71
C ALA A 579 -35.22 26.43 -4.88
N THR A 580 -35.50 27.56 -5.54
CA THR A 580 -35.78 28.85 -4.89
C THR A 580 -37.26 29.21 -5.05
N PRO A 581 -38.04 29.29 -3.95
CA PRO A 581 -39.45 29.65 -4.05
C PRO A 581 -39.68 31.01 -4.73
N GLY A 582 -40.57 31.04 -5.71
CA GLY A 582 -40.98 32.20 -6.50
C GLY A 582 -40.10 32.46 -7.72
N LEU A 583 -39.04 31.67 -7.93
CA LEU A 583 -38.10 31.85 -9.04
C LEU A 583 -38.72 31.36 -10.35
N ASN A 584 -38.73 32.23 -11.36
CA ASN A 584 -39.11 31.88 -12.72
C ASN A 584 -37.85 31.80 -13.59
N VAL A 585 -37.59 30.62 -14.17
CA VAL A 585 -36.46 30.41 -15.09
C VAL A 585 -36.96 29.84 -16.40
N CYS A 586 -36.51 30.44 -17.50
CA CYS A 586 -36.69 29.93 -18.85
C CYS A 586 -35.42 29.20 -19.29
N ILE A 587 -35.53 27.96 -19.74
CA ILE A 587 -34.40 27.19 -20.29
C ILE A 587 -34.59 27.03 -21.79
N GLY A 588 -33.70 27.66 -22.56
CA GLY A 588 -33.78 27.68 -24.04
C GLY A 588 -33.33 26.38 -24.71
N GLY A 589 -32.55 25.56 -23.99
CA GLY A 589 -31.92 24.35 -24.49
C GLY A 589 -30.45 24.30 -24.08
N GLY A 590 -29.68 23.47 -24.76
CA GLY A 590 -28.27 23.29 -24.42
C GLY A 590 -27.67 22.04 -25.02
N SER A 591 -26.54 21.63 -24.49
CA SER A 591 -25.78 20.49 -24.97
C SER A 591 -25.29 19.62 -23.82
N MET A 592 -25.02 18.36 -24.09
CA MET A 592 -24.50 17.42 -23.09
C MET A 592 -23.41 16.57 -23.71
N GLY A 593 -22.31 16.39 -22.99
CA GLY A 593 -21.18 15.64 -23.51
C GLY A 593 -20.00 15.58 -22.54
N VAL A 594 -18.81 15.59 -23.12
CA VAL A 594 -17.54 15.48 -22.40
C VAL A 594 -16.74 16.76 -22.51
N VAL A 595 -16.09 17.15 -21.43
CA VAL A 595 -15.25 18.34 -21.39
C VAL A 595 -13.86 18.01 -21.93
N VAL A 596 -13.36 18.83 -22.84
CA VAL A 596 -12.02 18.70 -23.42
C VAL A 596 -11.25 20.02 -23.29
N PRO A 597 -9.94 20.00 -23.04
CA PRO A 597 -9.10 21.20 -23.14
C PRO A 597 -9.22 21.84 -24.53
N SER A 598 -9.31 23.16 -24.59
CA SER A 598 -9.40 23.97 -25.82
C SER A 598 -8.05 24.11 -26.54
#